data_AF-A0A935KIP4-F1
#
_entry.id   AF-A0A935KIP4-F1
#
_cell.length_a   1.000
_cell.length_b   1.000
_cell.length_c   1.000
_cell.angle_alpha   90.00
_cell.angle_beta   90.00
_cell.angle_gamma   90.00
#
_symmetry.space_group_name_H-M   'P 1'
#
loop_
_entity.id
_entity.type
_entity.pdbx_description
1 polymer ?
#
loop_
_entity_poly.entity_id
_entity_poly.type
_entity_poly.pdbx_seq_one_letter_code
_entity_poly.pdbx_strand_id
1 'polypeptide(L)'
;MSNFISKYKIESNNLQYEKIKGVEKEKPNYFNSGIVDKDGNLWMTTYGGGVWKYDGKTLTNLELKKGAEKVLLVSIYQDNNGTIWLGTDNDGVYKNNGDTFEKYVLKR
;
A
#
# COMPACT_ATOMS: atom_id res chain seq x y z
N MET A 1 2.09 -5.96 13.35
CA MET A 1 0.91 -5.15 13.75
C MET A 1 1.18 -3.70 13.34
N SER A 2 0.86 -3.33 12.10
CA SER A 2 1.09 -1.96 11.62
C SER A 2 -0.16 -1.13 11.90
N ASN A 3 -0.13 -0.40 13.00
CA ASN A 3 -1.21 0.49 13.39
C ASN A 3 -0.89 1.87 12.83
N PHE A 4 -1.64 2.31 11.81
CA PHE A 4 -1.69 3.75 11.48
C PHE A 4 -2.25 4.60 12.62
N ILE A 5 -2.74 3.98 13.71
CA ILE A 5 -3.18 4.61 14.96
C ILE A 5 -2.08 5.51 15.56
N SER A 6 -0.82 5.29 15.19
CA SER A 6 0.32 6.11 15.59
C SER A 6 1.19 6.47 14.37
N LYS A 7 1.27 7.74 13.98
CA LYS A 7 2.45 8.26 13.25
C LYS A 7 3.58 8.43 14.27
N TYR A 8 4.84 8.29 13.87
CA TYR A 8 6.01 8.57 14.70
C TYR A 8 6.97 9.50 13.94
N LYS A 9 7.36 10.62 14.55
CA LYS A 9 8.45 11.48 14.05
C LYS A 9 9.73 11.05 14.77
N ILE A 10 10.72 10.56 14.03
CA ILE A 10 12.03 10.18 14.59
C ILE A 10 12.97 11.39 14.45
N GLU A 11 13.49 11.88 15.56
CA GLU A 11 14.58 12.86 15.55
C GLU A 11 15.92 12.11 15.64
N SER A 12 16.78 12.34 14.64
CA SER A 12 17.96 11.53 14.32
C SER A 12 18.96 11.32 15.46
N ASN A 13 18.87 12.14 16.52
CA ASN A 13 19.86 12.15 17.59
C ASN A 13 19.39 11.52 18.91
N ASN A 14 18.10 11.17 19.10
CA ASN A 14 17.62 10.74 20.43
C ASN A 14 16.47 9.70 20.47
N LEU A 15 16.09 9.05 19.36
CA LEU A 15 15.00 8.03 19.34
C LEU A 15 13.71 8.50 20.04
N GLN A 16 13.41 9.79 19.97
CA GLN A 16 12.13 10.33 20.42
C GLN A 16 11.08 10.04 19.36
N TYR A 17 9.88 9.68 19.80
CA TYR A 17 8.75 9.40 18.91
C TYR A 17 7.50 10.13 19.40
N GLU A 18 6.84 10.86 18.52
CA GLU A 18 5.55 11.50 18.81
C GLU A 18 4.42 10.71 18.17
N LYS A 19 3.42 10.28 18.95
CA LYS A 19 2.24 9.56 18.45
C LYS A 19 1.20 10.53 17.88
N ILE A 20 0.91 10.44 16.59
CA ILE A 20 -0.15 11.26 15.92
C ILE A 20 -1.37 10.40 15.59
N LYS A 21 -2.57 10.98 15.66
CA LYS A 21 -3.87 10.33 15.41
C LYS A 21 -3.97 9.79 13.97
N GLY A 22 -4.29 8.50 13.85
CA GLY A 22 -4.51 7.78 12.59
C GLY A 22 -5.94 7.74 12.08
N VAL A 23 -6.22 6.83 11.13
CA VAL A 23 -7.59 6.52 10.66
C VAL A 23 -8.36 5.81 11.76
N GLU A 24 -9.52 6.35 12.14
CA GLU A 24 -10.45 5.71 13.06
C GLU A 24 -11.14 4.51 12.37
N LYS A 25 -10.71 3.29 12.70
CA LYS A 25 -11.43 2.05 12.39
C LYS A 25 -11.49 1.18 13.63
N GLU A 26 -12.62 0.48 13.81
CA GLU A 26 -12.83 -0.47 14.91
C GLU A 26 -11.79 -1.61 14.94
N LYS A 27 -11.17 -1.93 13.79
CA LYS A 27 -10.13 -2.96 13.67
C LYS A 27 -8.92 -2.43 12.88
N PRO A 28 -7.68 -2.70 13.34
CA PRO A 28 -6.48 -2.29 12.63
C PRO A 28 -6.36 -3.03 11.29
N ASN A 29 -5.86 -2.33 10.27
CA ASN A 29 -5.47 -2.97 9.01
C ASN A 29 -4.13 -3.68 9.19
N TYR A 30 -4.03 -4.92 8.73
CA TYR A 30 -2.76 -5.64 8.69
C TYR A 30 -2.09 -5.41 7.35
N PHE A 31 -1.07 -4.54 7.36
CA PHE A 31 -0.23 -4.30 6.20
C PHE A 31 0.83 -5.39 6.09
N ASN A 32 0.88 -6.05 4.94
CA ASN A 32 1.77 -7.18 4.69
C ASN A 32 3.00 -6.82 3.83
N SER A 33 2.94 -5.71 3.09
CA SER A 33 4.06 -5.22 2.28
C SER A 33 3.95 -3.70 2.11
N GLY A 34 5.07 -3.03 1.87
CA GLY A 34 5.09 -1.59 1.63
C GLY A 34 6.40 -1.09 1.05
N ILE A 35 6.32 0.02 0.32
CA ILE A 35 7.44 0.71 -0.34
C ILE A 35 7.24 2.22 -0.25
N VAL A 36 8.33 2.98 -0.39
CA VAL A 36 8.27 4.40 -0.73
C VAL A 36 8.55 4.51 -2.22
N ASP A 37 7.67 5.20 -2.97
CA ASP A 37 7.88 5.41 -4.39
C ASP A 37 8.91 6.53 -4.67
N LYS A 38 9.31 6.69 -5.93
CA LYS A 38 10.24 7.75 -6.36
C LYS A 38 9.77 9.17 -6.06
N ASP A 39 8.47 9.38 -5.85
CA ASP A 39 7.87 10.69 -5.55
C ASP A 39 7.74 10.92 -4.03
N GLY A 40 8.19 9.96 -3.21
CA GLY A 40 8.14 10.03 -1.75
C GLY A 40 6.80 9.60 -1.13
N ASN A 41 5.86 9.06 -1.91
CA ASN A 41 4.62 8.52 -1.38
C ASN A 41 4.87 7.14 -0.75
N LEU A 42 4.25 6.89 0.40
CA LEU A 42 4.26 5.58 1.04
C LEU A 42 3.10 4.74 0.50
N TRP A 43 3.42 3.60 -0.10
CA TRP A 43 2.46 2.62 -0.58
C TRP A 43 2.50 1.36 0.25
N MET A 44 1.34 0.82 0.62
CA MET A 44 1.25 -0.40 1.40
C MET A 44 0.08 -1.25 0.96
N THR A 45 0.22 -2.56 1.10
CA THR A 45 -0.84 -3.52 0.78
C THR A 45 -1.40 -4.15 2.03
N THR A 46 -2.66 -4.58 1.93
CA THR A 46 -3.33 -5.36 2.97
C THR A 46 -3.90 -6.63 2.35
N TYR A 47 -3.91 -7.74 3.09
CA TYR A 47 -4.49 -8.99 2.62
C TYR A 47 -6.02 -8.85 2.52
N GLY A 48 -6.53 -8.63 1.30
CA GLY A 48 -7.96 -8.41 1.01
C GLY A 48 -8.51 -7.03 1.42
N GLY A 49 -7.67 -6.05 1.75
CA GLY A 49 -8.10 -4.68 2.09
C GLY A 49 -7.66 -3.60 1.09
N GLY A 50 -7.07 -4.00 -0.04
CA GLY A 50 -6.61 -3.11 -1.10
C GLY A 50 -5.21 -2.53 -0.89
N VAL A 51 -4.88 -1.58 -1.74
CA VAL A 51 -3.63 -0.80 -1.71
C VAL A 51 -3.91 0.52 -1.02
N TRP A 52 -3.01 0.94 -0.16
CA TRP A 52 -3.09 2.19 0.58
C TRP A 52 -1.93 3.10 0.16
N LYS A 53 -2.25 4.34 -0.18
CA LYS A 53 -1.27 5.37 -0.56
C LYS A 53 -1.33 6.52 0.44
N TYR A 54 -0.18 6.89 1.00
CA TYR A 54 -0.01 8.10 1.79
C TYR A 54 0.91 9.08 1.07
N ASP A 55 0.37 10.24 0.70
CA ASP A 55 1.08 11.30 -0.04
C ASP A 55 1.78 12.33 0.87
N GLY A 56 1.89 12.03 2.16
CA GLY A 56 2.36 12.95 3.19
C GLY A 56 1.28 13.82 3.83
N LYS A 57 0.08 13.89 3.24
CA LYS A 57 -1.08 14.63 3.74
C LYS A 57 -2.30 13.73 3.95
N THR A 58 -2.64 12.91 2.96
CA THR A 58 -3.85 12.10 2.89
C THR A 58 -3.50 10.63 2.74
N LEU A 59 -4.29 9.77 3.39
CA LEU A 59 -4.20 8.32 3.28
C LEU A 59 -5.41 7.82 2.49
N THR A 60 -5.16 7.36 1.27
CA THR A 60 -6.20 6.92 0.32
C THR A 60 -6.16 5.40 0.17
N ASN A 61 -7.34 4.76 0.17
CA ASN A 61 -7.49 3.35 -0.18
C ASN A 61 -7.88 3.22 -1.65
N LEU A 62 -7.08 2.46 -2.39
CA LEU A 62 -7.34 2.01 -3.75
C LEU A 62 -7.76 0.54 -3.69
N GLU A 63 -9.08 0.31 -3.75
CA GLU A 63 -9.62 -1.04 -3.72
C GLU A 63 -9.28 -1.78 -5.01
N LEU A 64 -8.84 -3.03 -4.87
CA LEU A 64 -8.61 -3.93 -6.00
C LEU A 64 -9.57 -5.11 -5.93
N LYS A 65 -10.42 -5.25 -6.95
CA LYS A 65 -11.45 -6.28 -7.06
C LYS A 65 -11.38 -6.99 -8.40
N LYS A 66 -11.78 -8.27 -8.38
CA LYS A 66 -12.05 -9.08 -9.57
C LYS A 66 -13.53 -9.43 -9.55
N GLY A 67 -14.33 -8.67 -10.31
CA GLY A 67 -15.78 -8.72 -10.18
C GLY A 67 -16.22 -8.32 -8.76
N ALA A 68 -16.90 -9.22 -8.05
CA ALA A 68 -17.33 -9.00 -6.67
C ALA A 68 -16.28 -9.37 -5.62
N GLU A 69 -15.22 -10.10 -6.02
CA GLU A 69 -14.22 -10.63 -5.09
C GLU A 69 -13.09 -9.64 -4.86
N LYS A 70 -12.56 -9.61 -3.63
CA LYS A 70 -11.38 -8.82 -3.29
C LYS A 70 -10.13 -9.57 -3.72
N VAL A 71 -9.15 -8.85 -4.27
CA VAL A 71 -7.86 -9.43 -4.62
C VAL A 71 -6.97 -9.50 -3.38
N LEU A 72 -6.36 -10.66 -3.15
CA LEU A 72 -5.48 -10.93 -2.01
C LEU A 72 -4.04 -10.52 -2.37
N LEU A 73 -3.62 -9.37 -1.86
CA LEU A 73 -2.30 -8.79 -2.14
C LEU A 73 -1.24 -9.36 -1.20
N VAL A 74 -0.10 -9.74 -1.75
CA VAL A 74 1.02 -10.37 -1.03
C VAL A 74 2.26 -9.47 -1.04
N SER A 75 2.51 -8.75 -2.12
CA SER A 75 3.70 -7.90 -2.26
C SER A 75 3.43 -6.66 -3.11
N ILE A 76 4.23 -5.62 -2.87
CA ILE A 76 4.30 -4.41 -3.69
C ILE A 76 5.76 -4.09 -4.02
N TYR A 77 6.00 -3.64 -5.24
CA TYR A 77 7.32 -3.28 -5.75
C TYR A 77 7.21 -2.13 -6.75
N GLN A 78 8.20 -1.24 -6.82
CA GLN A 78 8.29 -0.26 -7.90
C GLN A 78 9.53 -0.54 -8.74
N ASP A 79 9.36 -0.68 -10.06
CA ASP A 79 10.46 -0.89 -10.97
C ASP A 79 11.25 0.39 -11.27
N ASN A 80 12.31 0.27 -12.06
CA ASN A 80 13.17 1.40 -12.42
C ASN A 80 12.45 2.47 -13.25
N ASN A 81 11.41 2.11 -14.00
CA ASN A 81 10.60 3.04 -14.78
C ASN A 81 9.52 3.75 -13.94
N GLY A 82 9.39 3.41 -12.65
CA GLY A 82 8.39 3.99 -11.76
C GLY A 82 7.05 3.26 -11.78
N THR A 83 6.93 2.15 -12.51
CA THR A 83 5.71 1.32 -12.49
C THR A 83 5.65 0.57 -11.17
N ILE A 84 4.51 0.67 -10.50
CA ILE A 84 4.17 -0.06 -9.28
C ILE A 84 3.53 -1.38 -9.68
N TRP A 85 4.10 -2.45 -9.16
CA TRP A 85 3.71 -3.83 -9.36
C TRP A 85 3.15 -4.40 -8.05
N LEU A 86 2.07 -5.16 -8.17
CA LEU A 86 1.45 -5.88 -7.06
C LEU A 86 1.48 -7.38 -7.32
N GLY A 87 2.07 -8.12 -6.40
CA GLY A 87 1.97 -9.57 -6.35
C GLY A 87 0.71 -9.99 -5.60
N THR A 88 0.00 -10.98 -6.14
CA THR A 88 -1.20 -11.53 -5.52
C THR A 88 -0.99 -12.99 -5.15
N ASP A 89 -1.80 -13.49 -4.22
CA ASP A 89 -1.71 -14.88 -3.75
C ASP A 89 -2.09 -15.88 -4.85
N ASN A 90 -3.16 -15.60 -5.62
CA ASN A 90 -3.74 -16.54 -6.58
C ASN A 90 -4.34 -15.89 -7.85
N ASP A 91 -4.00 -14.64 -8.15
CA ASP A 91 -4.61 -13.91 -9.28
C ASP A 91 -3.58 -13.24 -10.20
N GLY A 92 -2.33 -13.67 -10.15
CA GLY A 92 -1.24 -13.17 -10.98
C GLY A 92 -0.64 -11.85 -10.47
N VAL A 93 -0.25 -10.99 -11.41
CA VAL A 93 0.43 -9.72 -11.12
C VAL A 93 -0.40 -8.56 -11.67
N TYR A 94 -0.47 -7.48 -10.91
CA TYR A 94 -1.09 -6.23 -11.33
C TYR A 94 -0.04 -5.14 -11.45
N LYS A 95 -0.27 -4.16 -12.32
CA LYS A 95 0.54 -2.94 -12.39
C LYS A 95 -0.34 -1.70 -12.31
N ASN A 96 0.22 -0.60 -11.85
CA ASN A 96 -0.53 0.66 -11.83
C ASN A 96 -0.79 1.18 -13.25
N ASN A 97 -1.97 1.76 -13.42
CA ASN A 97 -2.40 2.49 -14.61
C ASN A 97 -3.10 3.77 -14.12
N GLY A 98 -2.31 4.85 -14.01
CA GLY A 98 -2.72 6.07 -13.31
C GLY A 98 -3.04 5.79 -11.83
N ASP A 99 -4.25 6.13 -11.42
CA ASP A 99 -4.77 5.90 -10.06
C ASP A 99 -5.42 4.53 -9.85
N THR A 100 -5.33 3.63 -10.83
CA THR A 100 -5.91 2.28 -10.76
C THR A 100 -4.86 1.18 -10.95
N PHE A 101 -5.25 -0.08 -10.77
CA PHE A 101 -4.41 -1.23 -11.03
C PHE A 101 -5.06 -2.15 -12.04
N GLU A 102 -4.30 -2.56 -13.05
CA GLU A 102 -4.76 -3.48 -14.08
C GLU A 102 -3.97 -4.79 -14.01
N LYS A 103 -4.64 -5.90 -14.34
CA LYS A 103 -4.01 -7.21 -14.37
C LYS A 103 -3.03 -7.27 -15.53
N TYR A 104 -1.78 -7.60 -15.24
CA TYR A 104 -0.76 -7.77 -16.25
C TYR A 104 -0.93 -9.12 -16.93
N VAL A 105 -1.08 -9.10 -18.25
CA VAL A 105 -1.16 -10.29 -19.10
C VAL A 105 0.02 -10.27 -20.07
N LEU A 106 0.81 -11.34 -20.06
CA LEU A 106 1.88 -11.54 -21.03
C LEU A 106 1.27 -11.61 -22.43
N LYS A 107 1.69 -10.69 -23.30
CA LYS A 107 1.40 -10.79 -24.72
C LYS A 107 2.28 -11.92 -25.28
N ARG A 108 1.63 -12.90 -25.89
CA ARG A 108 2.29 -13.95 -26.68
C ARG A 108 2.50 -13.47 -28.10
#